data_AF-A0A369QNJ6-F1
#
_entry.id   AF-A0A369QNJ6-F1
#
_cell.length_a   1.000
_cell.length_b   1.000
_cell.length_c   1.000
_cell.angle_alpha   90.00
_cell.angle_beta   90.00
_cell.angle_gamma   90.00
#
_symmetry.space_group_name_H-M   'P 1'
#
loop_
_entity.id
_entity.type
_entity.pdbx_description
1 polymer ?
#
loop_
_entity_poly.entity_id
_entity_poly.type
_entity_poly.pdbx_seq_one_letter_code
_entity_poly.pdbx_strand_id
1 'polypeptide(L)' 'MTSMQYINTTCGKQFDLDSTEKIIEKSNSLFSYNIHKLKSGEYIIAEKFFANPYNNRYILLNDEQIEALKDS' A
#
# COMPACT_ATOMS: atom_id res chain seq x y z
N MET A 1 18.13 13.23 -6.21
CA MET A 1 17.07 12.73 -7.11
C MET A 1 16.03 12.04 -6.24
N THR A 2 14.94 12.71 -5.91
CA THR A 2 13.76 12.05 -5.35
C THR A 2 13.06 11.35 -6.51
N SER A 3 13.27 10.04 -6.62
CA SER A 3 12.41 9.20 -7.45
C SER A 3 10.98 9.41 -6.93
N MET A 4 10.02 9.71 -7.80
CA MET A 4 8.60 9.69 -7.43
C MET A 4 8.05 8.32 -7.78
N GLN A 5 7.65 7.56 -6.77
CA GLN A 5 7.09 6.23 -6.94
C GLN A 5 5.58 6.34 -7.19
N TYR A 6 5.22 6.58 -8.44
CA TYR A 6 3.82 6.54 -8.87
C TYR A 6 3.29 5.11 -8.93
N ILE A 7 2.12 4.91 -8.33
CA ILE A 7 1.42 3.63 -8.31
C ILE A 7 0.00 3.79 -8.79
N ASN A 8 -0.53 2.75 -9.42
CA ASN A 8 -1.94 2.67 -9.79
C ASN A 8 -2.62 1.68 -8.86
N THR A 9 -3.69 2.13 -8.21
CA THR A 9 -4.52 1.25 -7.40
C THR A 9 -5.35 0.33 -8.29
N THR A 10 -5.83 -0.76 -7.71
CA THR A 10 -6.73 -1.71 -8.36
C THR A 10 -8.04 -1.07 -8.85
N CYS A 11 -8.44 0.08 -8.30
CA CYS A 11 -9.60 0.87 -8.76
C CYS A 11 -9.25 1.95 -9.81
N GLY A 12 -8.00 1.99 -10.31
CA GLY A 12 -7.56 2.87 -11.39
C GLY A 12 -7.14 4.28 -10.96
N LYS A 13 -7.04 4.57 -9.65
CA LYS A 13 -6.52 5.84 -9.15
C LYS A 13 -4.99 5.82 -9.08
N GLN A 14 -4.34 6.92 -9.42
CA GLN A 14 -2.89 7.06 -9.33
C GLN A 14 -2.49 7.84 -8.08
N PHE A 15 -1.44 7.38 -7.39
CA PHE A 15 -0.89 8.06 -6.21
C PHE A 15 0.63 8.08 -6.23
N ASP A 16 1.21 9.12 -5.63
CA ASP A 16 2.64 9.20 -5.34
C ASP A 16 2.90 8.62 -3.95
N LEU A 17 3.55 7.45 -3.92
CA LEU A 17 3.77 6.67 -2.71
C LEU A 17 4.86 7.28 -1.82
N ASP A 18 5.80 8.04 -2.38
CA ASP A 18 6.86 8.73 -1.60
C ASP A 18 6.31 9.93 -0.81
N SER A 19 5.15 10.44 -1.21
CA SER A 19 4.47 11.54 -0.50
C SER A 19 3.64 11.09 0.71
N THR A 20 3.64 9.78 1.01
CA THR A 20 2.76 9.14 2.00
C THR A 20 3.52 8.74 3.26
N GLU A 21 2.79 8.58 4.36
CA GLU A 21 3.35 8.07 5.61
C GLU A 21 3.17 6.55 5.69
N LYS A 22 4.27 5.80 5.80
CA LYS A 22 4.20 4.35 6.04
C LYS A 22 3.86 4.10 7.51
N ILE A 23 2.75 3.41 7.78
CA ILE A 23 2.25 3.17 9.13
C ILE A 23 2.42 1.71 9.60
N ILE A 24 2.34 0.75 8.67
CA ILE A 24 2.44 -0.67 8.96
C ILE A 24 3.35 -1.30 7.92
N GLU A 25 4.22 -2.21 8.37
CA GLU A 25 5.05 -3.05 7.54
C GLU A 25 4.97 -4.49 8.08
N LYS A 26 4.43 -5.41 7.27
CA LYS A 26 4.45 -6.84 7.57
C LYS A 26 5.10 -7.58 6.40
N SER A 27 5.88 -8.61 6.70
CA SER A 27 6.54 -9.46 5.69
C SER A 27 6.56 -10.90 6.15
N ASN A 28 6.45 -11.83 5.20
CA ASN A 28 6.71 -13.25 5.41
C ASN A 28 7.63 -13.78 4.30
N SER A 29 7.72 -15.09 4.13
CA SER A 29 8.58 -15.73 3.12
C SER A 29 8.03 -15.64 1.68
N LEU A 30 6.77 -15.30 1.47
CA LEU A 30 6.09 -15.28 0.16
C LEU A 30 5.86 -13.85 -0.36
N PHE A 31 5.52 -12.92 0.53
CA PHE A 31 5.21 -11.54 0.19
C PHE A 31 5.43 -10.60 1.38
N SER A 32 5.49 -9.31 1.07
CA SER A 32 5.36 -8.23 2.04
C SER A 32 4.17 -7.36 1.72
N TYR A 33 3.62 -6.69 2.73
CA TYR A 33 2.70 -5.60 2.50
C TYR A 33 3.01 -4.42 3.44
N ASN A 34 2.90 -3.23 2.87
CA ASN A 34 3.02 -1.98 3.61
C ASN A 34 1.68 -1.25 3.57
N ILE A 35 1.31 -0.58 4.64
CA ILE A 35 0.18 0.34 4.64
C ILE A 35 0.70 1.76 4.68
N HIS A 36 0.19 2.58 3.77
CA HIS A 36 0.55 3.97 3.57
C HIS A 36 -0.67 4.84 3.84
N LYS A 37 -0.55 5.84 4.71
CA LYS A 37 -1.56 6.87 4.92
C LYS A 37 -1.36 8.01 3.93
N LEU A 38 -2.40 8.29 3.15
CA LEU A 38 -2.44 9.40 2.21
C LEU A 38 -2.71 10.71 2.95
N LYS A 39 -2.29 11.83 2.34
CA LYS A 39 -2.58 13.17 2.86
C LYS A 39 -4.08 13.49 2.91
N SER A 40 -4.88 12.81 2.08
CA SER A 40 -6.34 12.90 2.09
C SER A 40 -6.98 12.19 3.28
N GLY A 41 -6.22 11.38 4.03
CA GLY A 41 -6.72 10.56 5.13
C GLY A 41 -7.01 9.10 4.75
N GLU A 42 -7.18 8.81 3.45
CA GLU A 42 -7.32 7.46 2.92
C GLU A 42 -6.04 6.62 3.12
N TYR A 43 -6.13 5.30 2.95
CA TYR A 43 -4.98 4.41 3.11
C TYR A 43 -4.74 3.57 1.86
N ILE A 44 -3.49 3.18 1.62
CA ILE A 44 -3.09 2.29 0.54
C ILE A 44 -2.34 1.10 1.13
N ILE A 45 -2.81 -0.12 0.86
CA ILE A 45 -1.98 -1.32 1.00
C ILE A 45 -1.14 -1.46 -0.27
N ALA A 46 0.17 -1.54 -0.11
CA ALA A 46 1.12 -1.95 -1.14
C ALA A 46 1.59 -3.39 -0.87
N GLU A 47 1.00 -4.36 -1.55
CA GLU A 47 1.41 -5.77 -1.51
C GLU A 47 2.50 -6.02 -2.55
N LYS A 48 3.62 -6.59 -2.12
CA LYS A 48 4.76 -6.95 -2.95
C LYS A 48 5.04 -8.45 -2.86
N PHE A 49 4.89 -9.16 -3.97
CA PHE A 49 5.13 -10.59 -4.08
C PHE A 49 6.57 -10.85 -4.55
N PHE A 50 7.35 -11.60 -3.77
CA PHE A 50 8.77 -11.82 -4.08
C PHE A 50 8.98 -12.73 -5.28
N ALA A 51 8.09 -13.70 -5.49
CA ALA A 51 8.18 -14.63 -6.61
C ALA A 51 7.84 -13.98 -7.96
N ASN A 52 6.94 -12.97 -7.97
CA ASN A 52 6.52 -12.33 -9.20
C ASN A 52 6.03 -10.88 -8.96
N PRO A 53 6.76 -9.85 -9.42
CA PRO A 53 6.37 -8.45 -9.24
C PRO A 53 5.11 -8.05 -10.02
N TYR A 54 4.70 -8.80 -11.06
CA TYR A 54 3.43 -8.55 -11.77
C TYR A 54 2.20 -8.79 -10.89
N ASN A 55 2.36 -9.53 -9.80
CA ASN A 55 1.29 -9.76 -8.82
C ASN A 55 1.23 -8.68 -7.75
N ASN A 56 2.11 -7.66 -7.79
CA ASN A 56 2.06 -6.58 -6.82
C ASN A 56 0.74 -5.83 -6.95
N ARG A 57 0.10 -5.55 -5.82
CA ARG A 57 -1.20 -4.87 -5.78
C ARG A 57 -1.11 -3.63 -4.92
N TYR A 58 -1.79 -2.59 -5.37
CA TYR A 58 -2.00 -1.38 -4.61
C TYR A 58 -3.50 -1.23 -4.39
N ILE A 59 -3.94 -1.31 -3.14
CA ILE A 59 -5.35 -1.37 -2.79
C ILE A 59 -5.68 -0.14 -1.96
N LEU A 60 -6.63 0.66 -2.42
CA LEU A 60 -7.15 1.80 -1.66
C LEU A 60 -8.11 1.26 -0.59
N LEU A 61 -7.90 1.68 0.65
CA LEU A 61 -8.72 1.34 1.79
C LEU A 61 -9.41 2.56 2.39
N ASN A 62 -10.56 2.32 3.00
CA ASN A 62 -11.23 3.25 3.89
C ASN A 62 -10.90 2.96 5.37
N ASP A 63 -11.38 3.84 6.26
CA ASP A 63 -11.09 3.77 7.70
C ASP A 63 -11.56 2.43 8.32
N GLU A 64 -12.75 1.96 7.96
CA GLU A 64 -13.31 0.69 8.47
C GLU A 64 -12.42 -0.51 8.14
N GLN A 65 -11.90 -0.59 6.92
CA GLN A 65 -11.01 -1.67 6.48
C GLN A 65 -9.66 -1.64 7.20
N ILE A 66 -9.17 -0.46 7.57
CA ILE A 66 -7.92 -0.32 8.34
C ILE A 66 -8.08 -0.81 9.77
N GLU A 67 -9.18 -0.46 10.43
CA GLU A 67 -9.41 -0.92 11.80
C GLU A 67 -9.51 -2.46 11.85
N ALA A 68 -10.18 -3.08 10.87
CA ALA A 68 -10.24 -4.54 10.77
C ALA A 68 -8.85 -5.21 10.59
N LEU A 69 -7.86 -4.51 10.02
CA LEU A 69 -6.50 -5.02 9.81
C LEU A 69 -5.60 -4.88 11.05
N LYS A 70 -5.92 -3.97 11.98
CA LYS A 70 -5.16 -3.77 13.21
C LYS A 70 -5.42 -4.88 14.24
N ASP A 71 -6.62 -5.45 14.22
CA ASP A 71 -7.05 -6.51 15.14
C ASP A 71 -6.65 -7.93 14.71
N SER A 72 -5.86 -8.08 13.63
CA SER A 72 -5.36 -9.37 13.10
C SER A 72 -3.85 -9.59 13.26
#